data_AF-A0A3M0Y4F3-F1
#
_entry.id   AF-A0A3M0Y4F3-F1
#
_cell.length_a   1.000
_cell.length_b   1.000
_cell.length_c   1.000
_cell.angle_alpha   90.00
_cell.angle_beta   90.00
_cell.angle_gamma   90.00
#
_symmetry.space_group_name_H-M   'P 1'
#
loop_
_entity.id
_entity.type
_entity.pdbx_description
1 polymer ?
#
loop_
_entity_poly.entity_id
_entity_poly.type
_entity_poly.pdbx_seq_one_letter_code
_entity_poly.pdbx_strand_id
1 'polypeptide(L)'
;MAPFNDLLSERVEWICTGRKDESPLRLCAFLRDALRALGDALGRVGLYLFLFAMLGLLNFLPLVGTAICAVLAPAVAMLFLGWEYLEYSMERRRIDFRSRVRLVLGNAPAVLSFGFGASLLLMVPFLNFVAIPLCVVGGTLLMCDLQPLPDPGGGTE
;
A
#
# COMPACT_ATOMS: atom_id res chain seq x y z
N MET A 1 3.24 8.71 -15.02
CA MET A 1 4.61 9.21 -15.28
C MET A 1 5.64 8.07 -15.47
N ALA A 2 5.22 6.83 -15.73
CA ALA A 2 6.12 5.69 -15.89
C ALA A 2 6.74 5.50 -17.30
N PRO A 3 6.03 5.70 -18.43
CA PRO A 3 6.56 5.28 -19.74
C PRO A 3 7.69 6.19 -20.28
N PHE A 4 7.72 7.46 -19.90
CA PHE A 4 8.76 8.40 -20.36
C PHE A 4 10.07 8.22 -19.57
N ASN A 5 9.98 7.91 -18.28
CA ASN A 5 11.15 7.67 -17.42
C ASN A 5 11.85 6.35 -17.75
N ASP A 6 11.09 5.30 -18.10
CA ASP A 6 11.67 4.03 -18.59
C ASP A 6 12.45 4.24 -19.89
N LEU A 7 11.87 4.98 -20.85
CA LEU A 7 12.51 5.27 -22.14
C LEU A 7 13.79 6.12 -21.99
N LEU A 8 13.79 7.05 -21.03
CA LEU A 8 14.96 7.87 -20.67
C LEU A 8 16.04 7.04 -19.98
N SER A 9 15.67 6.16 -19.05
CA SER A 9 16.62 5.29 -18.36
C SER A 9 17.32 4.35 -19.34
N GLU A 10 16.57 3.76 -20.27
CA GLU A 10 17.10 2.89 -21.33
C GLU A 10 18.08 3.65 -22.25
N ARG A 11 17.77 4.91 -22.59
CA ARG A 11 18.64 5.74 -23.45
C ARG A 11 19.93 6.17 -22.73
N VAL A 12 19.85 6.48 -21.44
CA VAL A 12 21.00 6.90 -20.63
C VAL A 12 21.95 5.72 -20.37
N GLU A 13 21.39 4.54 -20.11
CA GLU A 13 22.16 3.32 -19.89
C GLU A 13 22.93 2.88 -21.15
N TRP A 14 22.34 3.09 -22.34
CA TRP A 14 23.03 2.91 -23.62
C TRP A 14 24.25 3.84 -23.76
N ILE A 15 24.08 5.13 -23.43
CA ILE A 15 25.15 6.13 -23.57
C ILE A 15 26.31 5.87 -22.60
N CYS A 16 26.03 5.40 -21.38
CA CYS A 16 27.05 5.21 -20.35
C CYS A 16 27.83 3.89 -20.46
N THR A 17 27.19 2.79 -20.83
CA THR A 17 27.77 1.44 -20.65
C THR A 17 28.30 0.85 -21.96
N GLY A 18 27.87 1.34 -23.12
CA GLY A 18 28.33 0.89 -24.44
C GLY A 18 28.04 -0.59 -24.77
N ARG A 19 27.42 -1.32 -23.84
CA ARG A 19 26.96 -2.71 -23.99
C ARG A 19 25.46 -2.67 -24.22
N LYS A 20 25.01 -3.25 -25.34
CA LYS A 20 23.65 -3.77 -25.43
C LYS A 20 23.56 -4.89 -24.40
N ASP A 21 22.92 -4.62 -23.27
CA ASP A 21 22.36 -5.72 -22.50
C ASP A 21 21.18 -6.23 -23.34
N GLU A 22 21.41 -7.26 -24.15
CA GLU A 22 20.35 -8.01 -24.83
C GLU A 22 19.58 -8.85 -23.79
N SER A 23 19.10 -8.21 -22.72
CA SER A 23 17.95 -8.73 -22.01
C SER A 23 16.77 -8.44 -22.94
N PRO A 24 16.20 -9.43 -23.63
CA PRO A 24 15.16 -9.16 -24.61
C PRO A 24 14.06 -8.40 -23.90
N LEU A 25 13.73 -7.23 -24.44
CA LEU A 25 12.50 -6.48 -24.18
C LEU A 25 11.32 -7.43 -24.38
N ARG A 26 11.06 -8.27 -23.37
CA ARG A 26 9.90 -9.13 -23.34
C ARG A 26 8.79 -8.17 -22.97
N LEU A 27 8.23 -7.50 -23.98
CA LEU A 27 6.93 -6.83 -23.91
C LEU A 27 5.91 -7.73 -23.17
N CYS A 28 6.04 -9.04 -23.31
CA CYS A 28 5.27 -10.05 -22.59
C CYS A 28 5.53 -10.09 -21.05
N ALA A 29 6.77 -9.85 -20.59
CA ALA A 29 7.10 -9.68 -19.17
C ALA A 29 6.54 -8.35 -18.63
N PHE A 30 6.73 -7.25 -19.37
CA PHE A 30 6.13 -5.96 -19.03
C PHE A 30 4.59 -6.02 -18.96
N LEU A 31 3.95 -6.65 -19.95
CA LEU A 31 2.50 -6.83 -19.99
C LEU A 31 2.03 -7.72 -18.84
N ARG A 32 2.79 -8.75 -18.48
CA ARG A 32 2.50 -9.62 -17.34
C ARG A 32 2.58 -8.86 -16.02
N ASP A 33 3.60 -8.02 -15.84
CA ASP A 33 3.76 -7.20 -14.65
C ASP A 33 2.64 -6.13 -14.57
N ALA A 34 2.29 -5.51 -15.70
CA ALA A 34 1.17 -4.58 -15.80
C ALA A 34 -0.18 -5.27 -15.49
N LEU A 35 -0.42 -6.47 -16.01
CA LEU A 35 -1.63 -7.25 -15.73
C LEU A 35 -1.70 -7.70 -14.27
N ARG A 36 -0.56 -8.04 -13.66
CA ARG A 36 -0.48 -8.38 -12.24
C ARG A 36 -0.78 -7.16 -11.37
N ALA A 37 -0.16 -6.02 -11.65
CA ALA A 37 -0.42 -4.78 -10.95
C ALA A 37 -1.89 -4.32 -11.11
N LEU A 38 -2.45 -4.48 -12.31
CA LEU A 38 -3.86 -4.21 -12.58
C LEU A 38 -4.78 -5.16 -11.81
N GLY A 39 -4.43 -6.44 -11.72
CA GLY A 39 -5.16 -7.43 -10.92
C GLY A 39 -5.16 -7.08 -9.43
N ASP A 40 -4.01 -6.67 -8.89
CA ASP A 40 -3.88 -6.20 -7.50
C ASP A 40 -4.71 -4.93 -7.27
N ALA A 41 -4.65 -3.97 -8.21
CA ALA A 41 -5.46 -2.75 -8.16
C ALA A 41 -6.97 -3.05 -8.22
N LEU A 42 -7.42 -3.93 -9.11
CA LEU A 42 -8.80 -4.35 -9.22
C LEU A 42 -9.27 -5.09 -7.96
N GLY A 43 -8.43 -5.96 -7.39
CA GLY A 43 -8.71 -6.65 -6.14
C GLY A 43 -8.93 -5.67 -4.97
N ARG A 44 -8.10 -4.62 -4.89
CA ARG A 44 -8.26 -3.54 -3.91
C ARG A 44 -9.54 -2.75 -4.14
N VAL A 45 -9.79 -2.30 -5.36
CA VAL A 45 -11.02 -1.57 -5.70
C VAL A 45 -12.25 -2.41 -5.38
N GLY A 46 -12.22 -3.72 -5.67
CA GLY A 46 -13.28 -4.65 -5.30
C GLY A 46 -13.48 -4.75 -3.79
N LEU A 47 -12.41 -4.84 -3.01
CA LEU A 47 -12.47 -4.83 -1.53
C LEU A 47 -13.05 -3.53 -0.99
N TYR A 48 -12.60 -2.38 -1.51
CA TYR A 48 -13.15 -1.07 -1.18
C TYR A 48 -14.64 -1.00 -1.46
N LEU A 49 -15.05 -1.39 -2.67
CA LEU A 49 -16.44 -1.36 -3.11
C LEU A 49 -17.32 -2.27 -2.25
N PHE A 50 -16.84 -3.46 -1.93
CA PHE A 50 -17.54 -4.41 -1.04
C PHE A 50 -17.73 -3.83 0.37
N LEU A 51 -16.68 -3.22 0.95
CA LEU A 51 -16.75 -2.65 2.29
C LEU A 51 -17.64 -1.41 2.35
N PHE A 52 -17.56 -0.53 1.35
CA PHE A 52 -18.47 0.61 1.20
C PHE A 52 -19.91 0.18 0.99
N ALA A 53 -20.17 -0.86 0.19
CA ALA A 53 -21.51 -1.40 -0.01
C ALA A 53 -22.08 -1.97 1.30
N MET A 54 -21.28 -2.68 2.09
CA MET A 54 -21.67 -3.15 3.43
C MET A 54 -22.01 -1.99 4.37
N LEU A 55 -21.18 -0.93 4.41
CA LEU A 55 -21.46 0.27 5.20
C LEU A 55 -22.73 0.99 4.73
N GLY A 56 -22.93 1.09 3.41
CA GLY A 56 -24.14 1.68 2.82
C GLY A 56 -25.39 0.90 3.18
N LEU A 57 -25.33 -0.43 3.13
CA LEU A 57 -26.43 -1.31 3.53
C LEU A 57 -26.76 -1.19 5.02
N LEU A 58 -25.73 -1.04 5.87
CA LEU A 58 -25.91 -0.84 7.30
C LEU A 58 -26.61 0.50 7.61
N ASN A 59 -26.34 1.54 6.83
CA ASN A 59 -26.99 2.85 6.95
C ASN A 59 -28.48 2.84 6.54
N PHE A 60 -28.97 1.75 5.92
CA PHE A 60 -30.37 1.60 5.55
C PHE A 60 -31.30 1.41 6.77
N LEU A 61 -30.76 1.02 7.94
CA LEU A 61 -31.50 1.04 9.21
C LEU A 61 -31.39 2.43 9.86
N PRO A 62 -32.45 3.27 9.82
CA PRO A 62 -32.41 4.58 10.47
C PRO A 62 -32.20 4.43 11.98
N LEU A 63 -31.44 5.37 12.57
CA LEU A 63 -30.96 5.41 13.96
C LEU A 63 -29.83 4.43 14.31
N VAL A 64 -30.05 3.12 14.25
CA VAL A 64 -29.05 2.13 14.69
C VAL A 64 -27.90 2.02 13.67
N GLY A 65 -28.27 1.94 12.39
CA GLY A 65 -27.32 1.89 11.29
C GLY A 65 -26.46 3.15 11.21
N THR A 66 -27.07 4.31 11.40
CA THR A 66 -26.38 5.61 11.36
C THR A 66 -25.40 5.77 12.52
N ALA A 67 -25.77 5.34 13.73
CA ALA A 67 -24.88 5.39 14.90
C ALA A 67 -23.67 4.46 14.74
N ILE A 68 -23.89 3.23 14.25
CA ILE A 68 -22.79 2.30 13.99
C ILE A 68 -21.90 2.83 12.87
N CYS A 69 -22.48 3.30 11.76
CA CYS A 69 -21.72 3.89 10.67
C CYS A 69 -20.89 5.10 11.09
N ALA A 70 -21.37 5.93 12.01
CA ALA A 70 -20.62 7.09 12.50
C ALA A 70 -19.29 6.72 13.16
N VAL A 71 -19.21 5.54 13.78
CA VAL A 71 -17.98 5.02 14.42
C VAL A 71 -17.20 4.13 13.46
N LEU A 72 -17.88 3.25 12.73
CA LEU A 72 -17.23 2.29 11.83
C LEU A 72 -16.61 2.96 10.60
N ALA A 73 -17.26 3.98 10.04
CA ALA A 73 -16.76 4.67 8.86
C ALA A 73 -15.38 5.32 9.06
N PRO A 74 -15.13 6.14 10.10
CA PRO A 74 -13.80 6.68 10.35
C PRO A 74 -12.79 5.59 10.71
N ALA A 75 -13.18 4.55 11.46
CA ALA A 75 -12.27 3.44 11.78
C ALA A 75 -11.83 2.68 10.51
N VAL A 76 -12.77 2.42 9.60
CA VAL A 76 -12.48 1.80 8.30
C VAL A 76 -11.60 2.71 7.45
N ALA A 77 -11.87 4.03 7.42
CA ALA A 77 -11.06 4.99 6.71
C ALA A 77 -9.61 5.04 7.24
N MET A 78 -9.42 5.01 8.56
CA MET A 78 -8.09 4.96 9.18
C MET A 78 -7.36 3.66 8.83
N LEU A 79 -8.05 2.52 8.89
CA LEU A 79 -7.45 1.23 8.54
C LEU A 79 -7.02 1.18 7.07
N PHE A 80 -7.83 1.74 6.18
CA PHE A 80 -7.47 1.87 4.76
C PHE A 80 -6.31 2.83 4.52
N LEU A 81 -6.29 3.96 5.21
CA LEU A 81 -5.19 4.91 5.11
C LEU A 81 -3.88 4.25 5.54
N GLY A 82 -3.88 3.52 6.67
CA GLY A 82 -2.73 2.76 7.12
C GLY A 82 -2.31 1.68 6.12
N TRP A 83 -3.28 0.99 5.52
CA TRP A 83 -3.04 0.00 4.47
C TRP A 83 -2.34 0.60 3.25
N GLU A 84 -2.82 1.74 2.75
CA GLU A 84 -2.32 2.37 1.54
C GLU A 84 -0.84 2.76 1.67
N TYR A 85 -0.45 3.31 2.84
CA TYR A 85 0.95 3.61 3.13
C TYR A 85 1.81 2.36 3.34
N LEU A 86 1.28 1.32 4.00
CA LEU A 86 1.97 0.04 4.13
C LEU A 86 2.19 -0.62 2.77
N GLU A 87 1.21 -0.51 1.88
CA GLU A 87 1.25 -1.10 0.56
C GLU A 87 2.39 -0.54 -0.28
N TYR A 88 2.68 0.75 -0.17
CA TYR A 88 3.85 1.35 -0.82
C TYR A 88 5.16 0.63 -0.44
N SER A 89 5.28 0.20 0.82
CA SER A 89 6.43 -0.58 1.30
C SER A 89 6.37 -2.06 0.87
N MET A 90 5.18 -2.67 0.87
CA MET A 90 4.96 -4.07 0.50
C MET A 90 5.13 -4.33 -1.00
N GLU A 91 4.81 -3.34 -1.83
CA GLU A 91 4.97 -3.38 -3.28
C GLU A 91 6.45 -3.43 -3.67
N ARG A 92 7.31 -2.65 -2.98
CA ARG A 92 8.78 -2.75 -3.13
C ARG A 92 9.31 -4.15 -2.78
N ARG A 93 8.72 -4.82 -1.80
CA ARG A 93 9.09 -6.18 -1.37
C ARG A 93 8.42 -7.29 -2.22
N ARG A 94 7.62 -6.94 -3.23
CA ARG A 94 6.89 -7.88 -4.11
C ARG A 94 6.06 -8.93 -3.34
N ILE A 95 5.49 -8.55 -2.20
CA ILE A 95 4.63 -9.44 -1.41
C ILE A 95 3.33 -9.72 -2.17
N ASP A 96 2.85 -10.96 -2.18
CA ASP A 96 1.58 -11.33 -2.83
C ASP A 96 0.36 -10.68 -2.17
N PHE A 97 -0.62 -10.27 -2.98
CA PHE A 97 -1.85 -9.59 -2.53
C PHE A 97 -2.55 -10.31 -1.37
N ARG A 98 -2.72 -11.64 -1.47
CA ARG A 98 -3.34 -12.45 -0.40
C ARG A 98 -2.56 -12.38 0.92
N SER A 99 -1.23 -12.36 0.84
CA SER A 99 -0.35 -12.27 2.01
C SER A 99 -0.38 -10.88 2.62
N ARG A 100 -0.45 -9.82 1.80
CA ARG A 100 -0.68 -8.44 2.26
C ARG A 100 -1.99 -8.34 3.05
N VAL A 101 -3.05 -8.93 2.49
CA VAL A 101 -4.37 -8.91 3.11
C VAL A 101 -4.40 -9.62 4.45
N ARG A 102 -3.79 -10.81 4.51
CA ARG A 102 -3.68 -11.56 5.76
C ARG A 102 -2.85 -10.83 6.81
N LEU A 103 -1.76 -10.18 6.41
CA LEU A 103 -0.88 -9.46 7.32
C LEU A 103 -1.58 -8.26 7.96
N VAL A 104 -2.30 -7.47 7.16
CA VAL A 104 -3.02 -6.31 7.69
C VAL A 104 -4.23 -6.75 8.52
N LEU A 105 -5.00 -7.75 8.09
CA LEU A 105 -6.12 -8.26 8.89
C LEU A 105 -5.65 -8.92 10.19
N GLY A 106 -4.52 -9.62 10.17
CA GLY A 106 -3.90 -10.23 11.36
C GLY A 106 -3.35 -9.20 12.35
N ASN A 107 -2.98 -8.01 11.86
CA ASN A 107 -2.44 -6.91 12.67
C ASN A 107 -3.32 -5.65 12.61
N ALA A 108 -4.62 -5.84 12.41
CA ALA A 108 -5.60 -4.76 12.30
C ALA A 108 -5.48 -3.69 13.40
N PRO A 109 -5.29 -4.01 14.69
CA PRO A 109 -5.17 -2.97 15.72
C PRO A 109 -3.91 -2.09 15.56
N ALA A 110 -2.79 -2.65 15.12
CA ALA A 110 -1.55 -1.91 14.89
C ALA A 110 -1.65 -1.02 13.64
N VAL A 111 -2.28 -1.53 12.58
CA VAL A 111 -2.52 -0.73 11.36
C VAL A 111 -3.54 0.38 11.62
N LEU A 112 -4.54 0.12 12.47
CA LEU A 112 -5.55 1.10 12.85
C LEU A 112 -4.95 2.24 13.68
N SER A 113 -4.08 1.96 14.66
CA SER A 113 -3.41 3.01 15.46
C SER A 113 -2.46 3.86 14.61
N PHE A 114 -1.76 3.24 13.67
CA PHE A 114 -0.95 3.96 12.68
C PHE A 114 -1.83 4.85 11.78
N GLY A 115 -2.91 4.30 11.24
CA GLY A 115 -3.88 5.04 10.42
C GLY A 115 -4.53 6.21 11.15
N PHE A 116 -4.78 6.06 12.46
CA PHE A 116 -5.25 7.15 13.32
C PHE A 116 -4.22 8.28 13.42
N GLY A 117 -2.95 7.95 13.67
CA GLY A 117 -1.86 8.94 13.69
C GLY A 117 -1.69 9.65 12.34
N ALA A 118 -1.75 8.90 11.24
CA ALA A 118 -1.69 9.45 9.88
C ALA A 118 -2.87 10.38 9.59
N SER A 119 -4.09 10.00 10.00
CA SER A 119 -5.29 10.81 9.83
C SER A 119 -5.20 12.12 10.61
N LEU A 120 -4.66 12.09 11.84
CA LEU A 120 -4.46 13.28 12.66
C LEU A 120 -3.45 14.25 12.02
N LEU A 121 -2.38 13.71 11.42
CA LEU A 121 -1.38 14.48 10.69
C LEU A 121 -1.97 15.16 9.45
N LEU A 122 -2.77 14.42 8.68
CA LEU A 122 -3.40 14.91 7.46
C LEU A 122 -4.53 15.92 7.72
N MET A 123 -5.08 15.91 8.94
CA MET A 123 -6.09 16.89 9.35
C MET A 123 -5.52 18.31 9.41
N VAL A 124 -4.19 18.47 9.53
CA VAL A 124 -3.51 19.77 9.54
C VAL A 124 -3.00 20.10 8.13
N PRO A 125 -3.63 21.03 7.39
CA PRO A 125 -3.34 21.26 5.96
C PRO A 125 -1.90 21.73 5.69
N PHE A 126 -1.28 22.46 6.62
CA PHE A 126 0.11 22.90 6.48
C PHE A 126 1.13 21.77 6.68
N LEU A 127 0.77 20.73 7.44
CA LEU A 127 1.62 19.56 7.67
C LEU A 127 1.55 18.56 6.52
N ASN A 128 0.58 18.65 5.61
CA ASN A 128 0.40 17.69 4.51
C ASN A 128 1.67 17.46 3.67
N PHE A 129 2.47 18.51 3.43
CA PHE A 129 3.73 18.40 2.70
C PHE A 129 4.75 17.49 3.38
N VAL A 130 4.79 17.50 4.72
CA VAL A 130 5.67 16.65 5.53
C VAL A 130 4.99 15.34 5.90
N ALA A 131 3.66 15.31 5.94
CA ALA A 131 2.88 14.14 6.32
C ALA A 131 3.10 12.99 5.35
N ILE A 132 3.20 13.25 4.04
CA ILE A 132 3.46 12.20 3.05
C ILE A 132 4.77 11.44 3.37
N PRO A 133 5.96 12.09 3.46
CA PRO A 133 7.19 11.37 3.80
C PRO A 133 7.16 10.78 5.22
N LEU A 134 6.50 11.44 6.19
CA LEU A 134 6.37 10.90 7.54
C LEU A 134 5.56 9.60 7.57
N CYS A 135 4.44 9.55 6.84
CA CYS A 135 3.60 8.37 6.70
C CYS A 135 4.32 7.25 5.95
N VAL A 136 5.13 7.57 4.93
CA VAL A 136 5.97 6.57 4.25
C VAL A 136 7.00 5.97 5.22
N VAL A 137 7.69 6.79 6.01
CA VAL A 137 8.65 6.31 7.02
C VAL A 137 7.94 5.50 8.09
N GLY A 138 6.83 5.99 8.65
CA GLY A 138 6.05 5.30 9.67
C GLY A 138 5.45 3.98 9.19
N GLY A 139 4.95 3.93 7.96
CA GLY A 139 4.45 2.69 7.34
C GLY A 139 5.57 1.68 7.10
N THR A 140 6.77 2.15 6.74
CA THR A 140 7.95 1.29 6.60
C THR A 140 8.41 0.75 7.95
N LEU A 141 8.43 1.56 9.00
CA LEU A 141 8.75 1.14 10.36
C LEU A 141 7.75 0.11 10.89
N LEU A 142 6.44 0.36 10.72
CA LEU A 142 5.42 -0.59 11.09
C LEU A 142 5.58 -1.92 10.33
N MET A 143 5.95 -1.87 9.05
CA MET A 143 6.23 -3.08 8.29
C MET A 143 7.46 -3.84 8.81
N CYS A 144 8.51 -3.14 9.26
CA CYS A 144 9.67 -3.76 9.91
C CYS A 144 9.31 -4.43 11.25
N ASP A 145 8.40 -3.83 12.03
CA ASP A 145 7.91 -4.43 13.28
C ASP A 145 7.03 -5.66 13.01
N LEU A 146 6.19 -5.63 11.97
CA LEU A 146 5.29 -6.73 11.59
C LEU A 146 6.02 -7.89 10.88
N GLN A 147 7.10 -7.59 10.16
CA GLN A 147 8.00 -8.56 9.54
C GLN A 147 9.45 -8.16 9.80
N PRO A 148 10.01 -8.58 10.95
CA PRO A 148 11.42 -8.40 11.23
C PRO A 148 12.25 -8.95 10.08
N LEU A 149 13.19 -8.15 9.58
CA LEU A 149 14.17 -8.64 8.62
C LEU A 149 14.96 -9.78 9.26
N PRO A 150 15.39 -10.81 8.49
CA PRO A 150 16.31 -11.81 8.99
C PRO A 150 17.52 -11.10 9.60
N ASP A 151 17.79 -11.39 10.87
CA ASP A 151 18.85 -10.74 11.64
C ASP A 151 20.19 -10.94 10.91
N PRO A 152 20.91 -9.86 10.51
CA PRO A 152 22.20 -10.01 9.85
C PRO A 152 23.30 -10.61 10.76
N GLY A 153 22.99 -10.88 12.04
CA GLY A 153 23.91 -11.42 13.04
C GLY A 153 23.45 -12.69 13.77
N GLY A 154 22.43 -13.41 13.30
CA GLY A 154 21.94 -14.65 13.92
C GLY A 154 22.83 -15.88 13.67
N GLY A 155 24.12 -15.78 14.01
CA GLY A 155 24.99 -16.93 14.23
C GLY A 155 24.65 -17.59 15.57
N THR A 156 24.55 -18.91 15.54
CA THR A 156 24.49 -19.83 16.68
C THR A 156 25.17 -19.32 17.96
N GLU A 157 24.41 -19.27 19.05
CA GLU A 157 24.88 -19.66 20.38
C GLU A 157 23.97 -20.76 20.93
#